data_AF-A0A2S6INP7-F1
#
_entry.id   AF-A0A2S6INP7-F1
#
_cell.length_a   1.000
_cell.length_b   1.000
_cell.length_c   1.000
_cell.angle_alpha   90.00
_cell.angle_beta   90.00
_cell.angle_gamma   90.00
#
_symmetry.space_group_name_H-M   'P 1'
#
loop_
_entity.id
_entity.type
_entity.pdbx_description
1 polymer ?
#
loop_
_entity_poly.entity_id
_entity_poly.type
_entity_poly.pdbx_seq_one_letter_code
_entity_poly.pdbx_strand_id
1 'polypeptide(L)' 'MTLETIYEKASGIIGIDGMTVNERLYVSGLMDIFDQAKKNDKDLAKTILKALKVDLKSIDKIV' A
#
# COMPACT_ATOMS: atom_id res chain seq x y z
N MET A 1 -2.80 12.23 -4.89
CA MET A 1 -1.59 11.85 -4.12
C MET A 1 -0.48 11.55 -5.10
N THR A 2 0.75 12.00 -4.86
CA THR A 2 1.89 11.70 -5.75
C THR A 2 2.54 10.37 -5.35
N LEU A 3 3.35 9.80 -6.24
CA LEU A 3 4.16 8.62 -5.95
C LEU A 3 5.11 8.86 -4.77
N GLU A 4 5.76 10.03 -4.74
CA GLU A 4 6.67 10.44 -3.67
C GLU A 4 6.00 10.36 -2.29
N THR A 5 4.82 10.96 -2.13
CA THR A 5 4.08 10.93 -0.86
C THR A 5 3.68 9.50 -0.43
N ILE A 6 3.42 8.59 -1.38
CA ILE A 6 3.14 7.18 -1.07
C ILE A 6 4.39 6.51 -0.47
N TYR A 7 5.53 6.69 -1.10
CA TYR A 7 6.78 6.09 -0.63
C TYR A 7 7.26 6.70 0.68
N GLU A 8 7.09 8.00 0.90
CA GLU A 8 7.37 8.66 2.18
C GLU A 8 6.55 8.02 3.31
N LYS A 9 5.22 7.92 3.13
CA LYS A 9 4.31 7.30 4.10
C LYS A 9 4.67 5.84 4.40
N ALA A 10 5.08 5.09 3.38
CA ALA A 10 5.47 3.69 3.56
C ALA A 10 6.85 3.54 4.23
N SER A 11 7.79 4.45 3.94
CA SER A 11 9.16 4.41 4.48
C SER A 11 9.25 4.70 5.97
N GLY A 12 8.29 5.46 6.53
CA GLY A 12 8.23 5.78 7.95
C GLY A 12 7.79 4.63 8.87
N ILE A 13 7.40 3.47 8.31
CA ILE A 13 6.90 2.34 9.10
C ILE A 13 8.06 1.53 9.68
N ILE A 14 8.20 1.56 11.01
CA ILE A 14 9.12 0.69 11.76
C ILE A 14 8.47 -0.68 11.95
N GLY A 15 9.20 -1.77 11.66
CA GLY A 15 8.71 -3.14 11.89
C GLY A 15 7.73 -3.66 10.83
N ILE A 16 7.76 -3.12 9.61
CA ILE A 16 6.83 -3.46 8.52
C ILE A 16 6.75 -4.97 8.20
N ASP A 17 7.85 -5.71 8.41
CA ASP A 17 7.94 -7.14 8.06
C ASP A 17 7.09 -8.04 8.98
N GLY A 18 6.78 -7.59 10.20
CA GLY A 18 5.90 -8.31 11.14
C GLY A 18 4.41 -8.03 10.95
N MET A 19 4.05 -7.10 10.06
CA MET A 19 2.68 -6.64 9.86
C MET A 19 2.00 -7.36 8.70
N THR A 20 0.72 -7.62 8.86
CA THR A 20 -0.21 -7.96 7.76
C THR A 20 -0.40 -6.78 6.81
N VAL A 21 -0.88 -7.04 5.59
CA VAL A 21 -1.11 -5.97 4.58
C VAL A 21 -2.06 -4.88 5.09
N ASN A 22 -3.14 -5.26 5.78
CA ASN A 22 -4.11 -4.31 6.32
C ASN A 22 -3.50 -3.42 7.40
N GLU A 23 -2.66 -3.98 8.28
CA GLU A 23 -1.96 -3.18 9.30
C GLU A 23 -0.99 -2.18 8.65
N ARG A 24 -0.27 -2.58 7.59
CA ARG A 24 0.61 -1.67 6.84
C ARG A 24 -0.17 -0.52 6.20
N LEU A 25 -1.33 -0.82 5.62
CA LEU A 25 -2.23 0.19 5.04
C LEU A 25 -2.76 1.17 6.10
N TYR A 26 -3.11 0.64 7.27
CA TYR A 26 -3.60 1.45 8.40
C TYR A 26 -2.51 2.35 8.97
N VAL A 27 -1.34 1.79 9.32
CA VAL A 27 -0.23 2.54 9.93
C VAL A 27 0.35 3.59 8.99
N SER A 28 0.41 3.33 7.69
CA SER A 28 0.83 4.32 6.69
C SER A 28 -0.21 5.42 6.42
N GLY A 29 -1.45 5.26 6.90
CA GLY A 29 -2.56 6.14 6.54
C GLY A 29 -2.85 6.13 5.04
N LEU A 30 -2.69 4.97 4.39
CA LEU A 30 -2.97 4.75 2.97
C LEU A 30 -4.24 3.94 2.74
N MET A 31 -4.89 3.43 3.79
CA MET A 31 -6.06 2.54 3.70
C MET A 31 -7.21 3.10 2.88
N ASP A 32 -7.70 4.31 3.19
CA ASP A 32 -8.84 4.91 2.45
C ASP A 32 -8.51 5.14 0.98
N ILE A 33 -7.26 5.56 0.71
CA ILE A 33 -6.80 5.85 -0.65
C ILE A 33 -6.62 4.56 -1.43
N PHE A 34 -6.14 3.50 -0.78
CA PHE A 34 -6.05 2.17 -1.35
C PHE A 34 -7.44 1.63 -1.69
N ASP A 35 -8.43 1.76 -0.81
CA ASP A 35 -9.80 1.29 -1.06
C ASP A 35 -10.46 2.04 -2.23
N GLN A 36 -10.20 3.33 -2.37
CA GLN A 36 -10.64 4.12 -3.51
C GLN A 36 -9.91 3.72 -4.80
N ALA A 37 -8.59 3.56 -4.74
CA ALA A 37 -7.76 3.16 -5.87
C ALA A 37 -8.15 1.76 -6.36
N LYS A 38 -8.39 0.81 -5.45
CA LYS A 38 -8.79 -0.56 -5.80
C LYS A 38 -10.02 -0.64 -6.71
N LYS A 39 -10.93 0.35 -6.61
CA LYS A 39 -12.15 0.43 -7.43
C LYS A 39 -11.95 1.19 -8.73
N ASN A 40 -11.14 2.24 -8.73
CA ASN A 40 -11.10 3.24 -9.80
C ASN A 40 -9.75 3.28 -10.57
N ASP A 41 -8.66 2.88 -9.93
CA ASP A 41 -7.29 2.96 -10.43
C ASP A 41 -6.44 1.81 -9.87
N LYS A 42 -6.45 0.69 -10.59
CA LYS A 42 -5.72 -0.52 -10.20
C LYS A 42 -4.21 -0.31 -10.18
N ASP A 43 -3.66 0.58 -11.01
CA ASP A 43 -2.22 0.83 -11.05
C ASP A 43 -1.77 1.60 -9.82
N LEU A 44 -2.57 2.56 -9.35
CA LEU A 44 -2.35 3.23 -8.07
C LEU A 44 -2.46 2.25 -6.90
N ALA A 45 -3.46 1.36 -6.89
CA ALA A 45 -3.60 0.33 -5.85
C ALA A 45 -2.37 -0.60 -5.79
N LYS A 46 -1.88 -1.06 -6.95
CA LYS A 46 -0.66 -1.87 -7.05
C LYS A 46 0.57 -1.09 -6.55
N THR A 47 0.66 0.19 -6.87
CA THR A 47 1.75 1.07 -6.41
C THR A 47 1.78 1.19 -4.88
N ILE A 48 0.62 1.41 -4.26
CA ILE A 48 0.50 1.50 -2.79
C ILE A 48 0.98 0.19 -2.15
N LEU A 49 0.53 -0.96 -2.65
CA LEU A 49 0.94 -2.26 -2.11
C LEU A 49 2.45 -2.52 -2.30
N LYS A 50 3.03 -2.13 -3.45
CA LYS A 50 4.49 -2.21 -3.67
C LYS A 50 5.26 -1.35 -2.68
N ALA A 51 4.81 -0.11 -2.45
CA ALA A 51 5.45 0.79 -1.47
C ALA A 51 5.42 0.20 -0.05
N LEU A 52 4.34 -0.50 0.30
CA LEU A 52 4.19 -1.23 1.57
C LEU A 52 4.89 -2.59 1.60
N LYS A 53 5.82 -2.85 0.66
CA LYS A 53 6.60 -4.10 0.56
C LYS A 53 5.75 -5.36 0.50
N VAL A 54 4.57 -5.29 -0.13
CA VAL A 54 3.77 -6.48 -0.42
C VAL A 54 4.37 -7.17 -1.65
N ASP A 55 4.51 -8.49 -1.59
CA ASP A 55 5.07 -9.25 -2.70
C ASP A 55 4.13 -9.26 -3.92
N LEU A 56 4.71 -9.37 -5.11
CA LEU A 56 3.96 -9.30 -6.36
C LEU A 56 2.84 -10.35 -6.47
N LYS A 57 3.05 -11.57 -5.95
CA LYS A 57 2.04 -12.63 -6.01
C LYS A 57 0.83 -12.30 -5.14
N SER A 58 1.05 -11.70 -3.98
CA SER A 58 -0.03 -11.20 -3.12
C SER A 58 -0.76 -10.02 -3.76
N ILE A 59 -0.04 -9.10 -4.41
CA ILE A 59 -0.64 -7.95 -5.11
C ILE A 59 -1.63 -8.42 -6.18
N ASP A 60 -1.22 -9.37 -7.02
CA ASP A 60 -2.06 -9.91 -8.10
C ASP A 60 -3.31 -10.64 -7.60
N LYS A 61 -3.32 -11.10 -6.34
CA LYS A 61 -4.50 -11.68 -5.69
C LYS A 61 -5.43 -10.64 -5.08
N ILE A 62 -4.92 -9.46 -4.75
CA ILE A 62 -5.67 -8.42 -4.03
C ILE A 62 -6.39 -7.46 -5.00
N VAL A 63 -5.78 -7.14 -6.15
CA VAL A 63 -6.22 -6.09 -7.10
C VAL A 63 -6.48 -6.67 -8.50
#